data_AF-G9KPE4-F1
#
_entry.id   AF-G9KPE4-F1
#
_cell.length_a   1.000
_cell.length_b   1.000
_cell.length_c   1.000
_cell.angle_alpha   90.00
_cell.angle_beta   90.00
_cell.angle_gamma   90.00
#
_symmetry.space_group_name_H-M   'P 1'
#
loop_
_entity.id
_entity.type
_entity.pdbx_description
1 polymer ?
#
loop_
_entity_poly.entity_id
_entity_poly.type
_entity_poly.pdbx_seq_one_letter_code
_entity_poly.pdbx_strand_id
1 'polypeptide(L)'
;ALSLALLVPVKELNVRFRDKLPTPIPGEIVMVLLASVLCFTSSLDTRYNVQIVGLLPGGFPQPRLPNLAELPRILVDSLPIALVAFAVSASLASIYADKYSYTIDSNQELLAHGVSNLISSLFSCFPNSATLATTSLLVDAGGNT
;
A
#
# COMPACT_ATOMS: atom_id res chain seq x y z
N ALA A 1 1.27 13.85 -13.97
CA ALA A 1 2.50 14.37 -14.61
C ALA A 1 3.23 15.36 -13.70
N LEU A 2 2.58 16.45 -13.29
CA LEU A 2 3.21 17.51 -12.48
C LEU A 2 3.69 17.02 -11.10
N SER A 3 2.88 16.22 -10.40
CA SER A 3 3.27 15.57 -9.13
C SER A 3 4.45 14.62 -9.27
N LEU A 4 4.49 13.81 -10.33
CA LEU A 4 5.61 12.91 -10.63
C LEU A 4 6.89 13.69 -10.95
N ALA A 5 6.78 14.76 -11.75
CA ALA A 5 7.91 15.63 -12.07
C ALA A 5 8.50 16.31 -10.83
N LEU A 6 7.70 16.51 -9.77
CA LEU A 6 8.14 17.10 -8.50
C LEU A 6 8.63 16.03 -7.52
N LEU A 7 8.04 14.82 -7.51
CA LEU A 7 8.44 13.71 -6.63
C LEU A 7 9.74 13.03 -7.04
N VAL A 8 9.96 12.83 -8.35
CA VAL A 8 11.18 12.18 -8.86
C VAL A 8 12.46 12.91 -8.41
N PRO A 9 12.62 14.23 -8.55
CA PRO A 9 13.83 14.93 -8.10
C PRO A 9 13.95 14.94 -6.57
N VAL A 10 12.84 15.00 -5.83
CA VAL A 10 12.86 14.87 -4.36
C VAL A 10 13.39 13.49 -3.95
N LYS A 11 12.96 12.43 -4.65
CA LYS A 11 13.45 11.07 -4.40
C LYS A 11 14.92 10.93 -4.75
N GLU A 12 15.36 11.48 -5.87
CA GLU A 12 16.76 11.47 -6.29
C GLU A 12 17.67 12.22 -5.30
N LEU A 13 17.21 13.39 -4.82
CA LEU A 13 17.90 14.16 -3.78
C LEU A 13 18.01 13.35 -2.47
N ASN A 14 16.93 12.68 -2.08
CA ASN A 14 16.87 11.86 -0.85
C ASN A 14 17.86 10.69 -0.94
N VAL A 15 17.98 10.04 -2.11
CA VAL A 15 18.97 8.99 -2.37
C VAL A 15 20.40 9.56 -2.37
N ARG A 16 20.62 10.72 -3.00
CA ARG A 16 21.94 11.35 -3.14
C ARG A 16 22.51 11.84 -1.81
N PHE A 17 21.65 12.28 -0.90
CA PHE A 17 22.04 12.80 0.43
C PHE A 17 21.69 11.84 1.57
N ARG A 18 21.48 10.56 1.26
CA ARG A 18 21.12 9.51 2.23
C ARG A 18 22.07 9.44 3.42
N ASP A 19 23.36 9.66 3.19
CA ASP A 19 24.40 9.59 4.24
C ASP A 19 24.42 10.82 5.16
N LYS A 20 23.79 11.93 4.76
CA LYS A 20 23.75 13.18 5.52
C LYS A 20 22.41 13.44 6.20
N LEU A 21 21.36 12.69 5.83
CA LEU A 21 20.03 12.83 6.38
C LEU A 21 19.80 11.75 7.45
N PRO A 22 19.38 12.12 8.67
CA PRO A 22 19.15 11.15 9.75
C PRO A 22 17.93 10.25 9.48
N THR A 23 16.99 10.69 8.63
CA THR A 23 15.79 9.92 8.25
C THR A 23 15.37 10.27 6.81
N PRO A 24 14.78 9.32 6.04
CA PRO A 24 14.30 9.59 4.70
C PRO A 24 13.14 10.60 4.73
N ILE A 25 13.21 11.62 3.87
CA ILE A 25 12.17 12.66 3.79
C ILE A 25 10.87 12.05 3.24
N PRO A 26 9.71 12.20 3.92
CA PRO A 26 8.42 11.70 3.47
C PRO A 26 7.80 12.60 2.38
N GLY A 27 8.44 12.65 1.21
CA GLY A 27 8.07 13.55 0.11
C GLY A 27 6.63 13.36 -0.40
N GLU A 28 6.14 12.13 -0.41
CA GLU A 28 4.76 11.79 -0.83
C GLU A 28 3.71 12.46 0.06
N ILE A 29 3.90 12.44 1.38
CA ILE A 29 2.99 13.06 2.36
C ILE A 29 3.00 14.59 2.19
N VAL A 30 4.18 15.18 2.06
CA VAL A 30 4.32 16.64 1.86
C VAL A 30 3.62 17.08 0.57
N MET A 31 3.76 16.32 -0.51
CA MET A 31 3.09 16.62 -1.79
C MET A 31 1.58 16.57 -1.67
N VAL A 32 1.04 15.52 -1.04
CA VAL A 32 -0.41 15.40 -0.83
C VAL A 32 -0.91 16.59 -0.01
N LEU A 33 -0.21 16.95 1.07
CA LEU A 33 -0.58 18.09 1.91
C LEU A 33 -0.57 19.41 1.12
N LEU A 34 0.49 19.68 0.37
CA LEU A 34 0.59 20.89 -0.47
C LEU A 34 -0.50 20.93 -1.54
N ALA A 35 -0.74 19.81 -2.22
CA ALA A 35 -1.80 19.71 -3.24
C ALA A 35 -3.19 19.93 -2.63
N SER A 36 -3.47 19.35 -1.45
CA SER A 36 -4.72 19.56 -0.74
C SER A 36 -4.92 21.02 -0.32
N VAL A 37 -3.89 21.67 0.24
CA VAL A 37 -3.95 23.09 0.63
C VAL A 37 -4.19 23.97 -0.60
N LEU A 38 -3.44 23.77 -1.69
CA LEU A 38 -3.59 24.54 -2.92
C LEU A 38 -4.99 24.37 -3.55
N CYS A 39 -5.50 23.14 -3.54
CA CYS A 39 -6.85 22.82 -4.01
C CYS A 39 -7.91 23.54 -3.19
N PHE A 40 -7.75 23.54 -1.86
CA PHE A 40 -8.66 24.21 -0.93
C PHE A 40 -8.63 25.74 -1.06
N THR A 41 -7.45 26.37 -1.08
CA THR A 41 -7.34 27.84 -1.09
C THR A 41 -7.72 28.46 -2.43
N SER A 42 -7.51 27.75 -3.53
CA SER A 42 -7.73 28.29 -4.88
C SER A 42 -9.05 27.84 -5.50
N SER A 43 -9.84 27.04 -4.76
CA SER A 43 -11.13 26.47 -5.19
C SER A 43 -11.07 25.89 -6.61
N LEU A 44 -10.05 25.06 -6.86
CA LEU A 44 -9.80 24.51 -8.20
C LEU A 44 -10.95 23.63 -8.68
N ASP A 45 -11.69 23.01 -7.76
CA ASP A 45 -12.87 22.19 -8.06
C ASP A 45 -13.96 23.04 -8.74
N THR A 46 -14.27 24.22 -8.22
CA THR A 46 -15.34 25.09 -8.76
C THR A 46 -14.86 25.93 -9.94
N ARG A 47 -13.61 26.40 -9.93
CA ARG A 47 -13.08 27.29 -10.98
C ARG A 47 -12.64 26.56 -12.25
N TYR A 48 -12.13 25.34 -12.10
CA TYR A 48 -11.53 24.59 -13.21
C TYR A 48 -12.14 23.19 -13.38
N ASN A 49 -13.21 22.87 -12.64
CA ASN A 49 -13.91 21.58 -12.70
C ASN A 49 -12.97 20.38 -12.52
N VAL A 50 -11.98 20.53 -11.64
CA VAL A 50 -11.00 19.48 -11.32
C VAL A 50 -11.69 18.42 -10.45
N GLN A 51 -11.51 17.15 -10.79
CA GLN A 51 -12.00 16.05 -9.96
C GLN A 51 -11.24 16.01 -8.63
N ILE A 52 -11.99 16.13 -7.54
CA ILE A 52 -11.49 16.02 -6.17
C ILE A 52 -11.98 14.73 -5.52
N VAL A 53 -11.25 14.27 -4.50
CA VAL A 53 -11.56 13.04 -3.75
C VAL A 53 -12.93 13.13 -3.06
N GLY A 54 -13.37 14.34 -2.69
CA GLY A 54 -14.65 14.57 -2.04
C GLY A 54 -14.64 14.23 -0.55
N LEU A 55 -15.82 13.89 0.00
CA LEU A 55 -15.98 13.63 1.42
C LEU A 55 -15.58 12.18 1.74
N LEU A 56 -14.63 11.99 2.66
CA LEU A 56 -14.32 10.67 3.21
C LEU A 56 -15.25 10.38 4.40
N PRO A 57 -15.94 9.22 4.41
CA PRO A 57 -16.74 8.82 5.56
C PRO A 57 -15.82 8.65 6.77
N GLY A 58 -16.14 9.34 7.87
CA GLY A 58 -15.41 9.22 9.12
C GLY A 58 -15.80 7.95 9.89
N GLY A 59 -14.89 7.47 10.73
CA GLY A 59 -15.13 6.36 11.64
C GLY A 59 -14.69 4.99 11.10
N PHE A 60 -14.90 3.96 11.93
CA PHE A 60 -14.51 2.59 11.61
C PHE A 60 -15.63 1.89 10.83
N PRO A 61 -15.34 1.20 9.71
CA PRO A 61 -16.35 0.48 8.95
C PRO A 61 -16.95 -0.65 9.79
N GLN A 62 -18.28 -0.79 9.77
CA GLN A 62 -18.94 -1.92 10.41
C GLN A 62 -18.65 -3.22 9.64
N PRO A 63 -18.44 -4.35 10.34
CA PRO A 63 -18.23 -5.63 9.68
C PRO A 63 -19.48 -6.02 8.87
N ARG A 64 -19.28 -6.41 7.60
CA ARG A 64 -20.30 -6.85 6.67
C ARG A 64 -19.97 -8.25 6.16
N LEU A 65 -20.97 -9.11 6.14
CA LEU A 65 -20.82 -10.45 5.57
C LEU A 65 -20.90 -10.38 4.04
N PRO A 66 -20.03 -11.11 3.31
CA PRO A 66 -20.07 -11.16 1.86
C PRO A 66 -21.33 -11.90 1.37
N ASN A 67 -21.90 -11.44 0.25
CA ASN A 67 -23.02 -12.12 -0.37
C ASN A 67 -22.55 -13.41 -1.06
N LEU A 68 -22.80 -14.55 -0.42
CA LEU A 68 -22.40 -15.87 -0.93
C LEU A 68 -23.07 -16.25 -2.25
N ALA A 69 -24.19 -15.61 -2.61
CA ALA A 69 -24.85 -15.87 -3.88
C ALA A 69 -24.02 -15.40 -5.10
N GLU A 70 -23.20 -14.36 -4.95
CA GLU A 70 -22.32 -13.85 -6.02
C GLU A 70 -20.98 -14.59 -6.09
N LEU A 71 -20.66 -15.42 -5.09
CA LEU A 71 -19.39 -16.13 -5.00
C LEU A 71 -19.05 -16.94 -6.27
N PRO A 72 -19.98 -17.73 -6.85
CA PRO A 72 -19.67 -18.52 -8.05
C PRO A 72 -19.29 -17.67 -9.26
N ARG A 73 -19.81 -16.43 -9.33
CA ARG A 73 -19.59 -15.51 -10.44
C ARG A 73 -18.20 -14.87 -10.39
N ILE A 74 -17.69 -14.59 -9.19
CA ILE A 74 -16.39 -13.94 -9.00
C ILE A 74 -15.24 -14.93 -8.77
N LEU A 75 -15.56 -16.21 -8.53
CA LEU A 75 -14.57 -17.21 -8.14
C LEU A 75 -13.45 -17.35 -9.18
N VAL A 76 -13.82 -17.45 -10.45
CA VAL A 76 -12.87 -17.62 -11.57
C VAL A 76 -11.90 -16.44 -11.68
N ASP A 77 -12.41 -15.21 -11.53
CA ASP A 77 -11.60 -13.99 -11.62
C ASP A 77 -10.74 -13.77 -10.35
N SER A 78 -11.19 -14.27 -9.19
CA SER A 78 -10.49 -14.12 -7.92
C SER A 78 -9.28 -15.05 -7.76
N LEU A 79 -9.29 -16.23 -8.40
CA LEU A 79 -8.19 -17.20 -8.34
C LEU A 79 -6.84 -16.63 -8.82
N PRO A 80 -6.73 -16.02 -10.02
CA PRO A 80 -5.46 -15.43 -10.46
C PRO A 80 -5.01 -14.28 -9.57
N ILE A 81 -5.95 -13.47 -9.04
CA ILE A 81 -5.64 -12.37 -8.11
C ILE A 81 -5.03 -12.93 -6.82
N ALA A 82 -5.65 -13.96 -6.23
CA ALA A 82 -5.14 -14.60 -5.03
C ALA A 82 -3.76 -15.22 -5.24
N LEU A 83 -3.54 -15.89 -6.38
CA LEU A 83 -2.25 -16.48 -6.72
C LEU A 83 -1.16 -15.42 -6.86
N VAL A 84 -1.42 -14.33 -7.59
CA VAL A 84 -0.45 -13.24 -7.78
C VAL A 84 -0.18 -12.52 -6.46
N ALA A 85 -1.22 -12.22 -5.68
CA ALA A 85 -1.06 -11.57 -4.37
C ALA A 85 -0.18 -12.40 -3.43
N PHE A 86 -0.46 -13.71 -3.33
CA PHE A 86 0.37 -14.61 -2.53
C PHE A 86 1.79 -14.74 -3.09
N ALA A 87 1.94 -14.90 -4.41
CA ALA A 87 3.26 -15.03 -5.03
C ALA A 87 4.15 -13.81 -4.78
N VAL A 88 3.59 -12.60 -4.85
CA VAL A 88 4.32 -11.35 -4.52
C VAL A 88 4.72 -11.35 -3.05
N SER A 89 3.81 -11.68 -2.14
CA SER A 89 4.07 -11.75 -0.70
C SER A 89 5.15 -12.77 -0.35
N ALA A 90 5.02 -14.00 -0.86
CA ALA A 90 5.98 -15.08 -0.63
C ALA A 90 7.35 -14.78 -1.25
N SER A 91 7.39 -14.20 -2.45
CA SER A 91 8.65 -13.80 -3.10
C SER A 91 9.38 -12.74 -2.27
N LEU A 92 8.65 -11.76 -1.74
CA LEU A 92 9.22 -10.72 -0.89
C LEU A 92 9.77 -11.33 0.41
N ALA A 93 9.01 -12.24 1.02
CA ALA A 93 9.45 -12.94 2.22
C ALA A 93 10.75 -13.71 1.95
N SER A 94 10.83 -14.50 0.87
CA SER A 94 12.03 -15.25 0.51
C SER A 94 13.26 -14.36 0.29
N ILE A 95 13.11 -13.21 -0.37
CA ILE A 95 14.21 -12.24 -0.54
C ILE A 95 14.80 -11.81 0.81
N TYR A 96 13.96 -11.56 1.80
CA TYR A 96 14.41 -11.14 3.12
C TYR A 96 14.91 -12.29 3.98
N ALA A 97 14.36 -13.50 3.83
CA ALA A 97 14.90 -14.72 4.44
C ALA A 97 16.33 -14.99 3.98
N ASP A 98 16.59 -14.91 2.68
CA ASP A 98 17.93 -15.06 2.13
C ASP A 98 18.85 -13.93 2.63
N LYS A 99 18.37 -12.68 2.63
CA LYS A 99 19.14 -11.51 3.10
C LYS A 99 19.55 -11.61 4.57
N TYR A 100 18.67 -12.11 5.44
CA TYR A 100 18.88 -12.16 6.90
C TYR A 100 19.14 -13.57 7.44
N SER A 101 19.29 -14.57 6.57
CA SER A 101 19.60 -15.96 6.90
C SER A 101 18.60 -16.59 7.89
N TYR A 102 17.30 -16.34 7.70
CA TYR A 102 16.23 -17.04 8.42
C TYR A 102 15.44 -17.94 7.47
N THR A 103 14.69 -18.89 8.02
CA THR A 103 13.87 -19.82 7.25
C THR A 103 12.41 -19.39 7.22
N ILE A 104 11.73 -19.62 6.10
CA ILE A 104 10.29 -19.37 5.95
C ILE A 104 9.57 -20.70 5.72
N ASP A 105 8.41 -20.85 6.35
CA ASP A 105 7.44 -21.89 6.01
C ASP A 105 6.37 -21.32 5.08
N SER A 106 6.41 -21.72 3.81
CA SER A 106 5.45 -21.30 2.79
C SER A 106 4.00 -21.65 3.12
N ASN A 107 3.76 -22.75 3.84
CA ASN A 107 2.40 -23.13 4.24
C ASN A 107 1.86 -22.18 5.31
N GLN A 108 2.71 -21.79 6.25
CA GLN A 108 2.37 -20.82 7.28
C GLN A 108 2.11 -19.44 6.67
N GLU A 109 2.94 -18.99 5.72
CA GLU A 109 2.72 -17.74 4.98
C GLU A 109 1.40 -17.76 4.20
N LEU A 110 1.09 -18.87 3.52
CA LEU A 110 -0.17 -19.01 2.78
C LEU A 110 -1.38 -18.94 3.72
N LEU A 111 -1.32 -19.64 4.85
CA LEU A 111 -2.40 -19.62 5.85
C LEU A 111 -2.56 -18.22 6.44
N ALA A 112 -1.47 -17.58 6.85
CA ALA A 112 -1.50 -16.23 7.41
C ALA A 112 -2.06 -15.22 6.42
N HIS A 113 -1.64 -15.29 5.15
CA HIS A 113 -2.12 -14.42 4.08
C HIS A 113 -3.59 -14.67 3.73
N GLY A 114 -4.05 -15.92 3.78
CA GLY A 114 -5.45 -16.27 3.59
C GLY A 114 -6.34 -15.74 4.71
N VAL A 115 -5.94 -15.99 5.97
CA VAL A 115 -6.69 -15.55 7.15
C VAL A 115 -6.74 -14.02 7.23
N SER A 116 -5.64 -13.32 6.94
CA SER A 116 -5.60 -11.85 6.96
C SER A 116 -6.58 -11.24 5.94
N ASN A 117 -6.64 -11.80 4.73
CA ASN A 117 -7.57 -11.35 3.69
C ASN A 117 -9.03 -11.73 4.02
N LEU A 118 -9.28 -12.90 4.62
CA LEU A 118 -10.62 -13.28 5.08
C LEU A 118 -11.14 -12.30 6.14
N ILE A 119 -10.33 -11.99 7.16
CA ILE A 119 -10.74 -11.04 8.21
C ILE A 119 -10.94 -9.64 7.62
N SER A 120 -10.02 -9.18 6.76
CA SER A 120 -10.10 -7.85 6.14
C SER A 120 -11.32 -7.71 5.22
N SER A 121 -11.75 -8.79 4.56
CA SER A 121 -12.92 -8.77 3.68
C SER A 121 -14.20 -8.36 4.41
N LEU A 122 -14.31 -8.66 5.71
CA LEU A 122 -15.45 -8.25 6.54
C LEU A 122 -15.54 -6.72 6.68
N PHE A 123 -14.43 -6.01 6.53
CA PHE A 123 -14.37 -4.55 6.64
C PHE A 123 -14.43 -3.85 5.29
N SER A 124 -14.92 -4.53 4.25
CA SER A 124 -14.98 -4.01 2.86
C SER A 124 -13.60 -3.67 2.27
N CYS A 125 -12.54 -4.36 2.71
CA CYS A 125 -11.21 -4.21 2.13
C CYS A 125 -11.09 -4.96 0.80
N PHE A 126 -10.24 -4.44 -0.09
CA PHE A 126 -9.80 -5.14 -1.29
C PHE A 126 -8.70 -6.16 -0.95
N PRO A 127 -8.45 -7.18 -1.81
CA PRO A 127 -7.37 -8.14 -1.60
C PRO A 127 -6.02 -7.44 -1.46
N ASN A 128 -5.28 -7.77 -0.39
CA ASN A 128 -3.98 -7.18 -0.11
C ASN A 128 -2.83 -8.16 -0.40
N SER A 129 -1.63 -7.60 -0.57
CA SER A 129 -0.37 -8.32 -0.68
C SER A 129 0.75 -7.53 0.01
N ALA A 130 1.91 -8.16 0.18
CA ALA A 130 3.08 -7.47 0.71
C ALA A 130 3.58 -6.40 -0.28
N THR A 131 4.17 -5.34 0.26
CA THR A 131 4.64 -4.19 -0.52
C THR A 131 6.12 -3.96 -0.28
N LEU A 132 6.93 -4.14 -1.34
CA LEU A 132 8.38 -3.97 -1.29
C LEU A 132 8.79 -2.59 -0.77
N ALA A 133 8.10 -1.52 -1.19
CA ALA A 133 8.45 -0.15 -0.78
C ALA A 133 8.35 0.05 0.75
N THR A 134 7.22 -0.33 1.35
CA THR A 134 7.00 -0.15 2.80
C THR A 134 7.88 -1.09 3.62
N THR A 135 8.06 -2.34 3.18
CA THR A 135 8.95 -3.29 3.86
C THR A 135 10.41 -2.83 3.80
N SER A 136 10.88 -2.35 2.65
CA SER A 136 12.24 -1.81 2.52
C SER A 136 12.45 -0.59 3.40
N LEU A 137 11.45 0.30 3.53
CA LEU A 137 11.54 1.45 4.43
C LEU A 137 11.66 1.02 5.90
N LEU A 138 10.87 0.04 6.34
CA LEU A 138 10.94 -0.48 7.72
C LEU A 138 12.30 -1.14 8.00
N VAL A 139 12.78 -1.95 7.06
CA VAL A 139 14.07 -2.62 7.14
C VAL A 139 15.22 -1.61 7.16
N ASP A 140 15.17 -0.59 6.30
CA ASP A 140 16.18 0.48 6.25
C ASP A 140 16.15 1.36 7.51
N ALA A 141 15.00 1.47 8.17
CA ALA A 141 14.87 2.11 9.48
C ALA A 141 15.40 1.26 10.64
N GLY A 142 15.80 0.00 10.37
CA GLY A 142 16.36 -0.92 11.37
C GLY A 142 15.33 -1.80 12.07
N GLY A 143 14.09 -1.91 11.55
CA GLY A 143 13.11 -2.85 12.07
C GLY A 143 13.57 -4.31 11.91
N ASN A 144 13.49 -5.08 12.99
CA ASN A 144 14.02 -6.45 13.06
C ASN A 144 13.07 -7.44 13.78
N THR A 145 11.80 -7.07 13.88
CA THR A 145 10.71 -7.87 14.46
C THR A 145 9.59 -8.00 13.44
#